data_AF-A0A5N5ZJ77-F1
#
_entry.id   AF-A0A5N5ZJ77-F1
#
_cell.length_a   1.000
_cell.length_b   1.000
_cell.length_c   1.000
_cell.angle_alpha   90.00
_cell.angle_beta   90.00
_cell.angle_gamma   90.00
#
_symmetry.space_group_name_H-M   'P 1'
#
loop_
_entity.id
_entity.type
_entity.pdbx_description
1 polymer ?
#
loop_
_entity_poly.entity_id
_entity_poly.type
_entity_poly.pdbx_seq_one_letter_code
_entity_poly.pdbx_strand_id
1 'polypeptide(L)' 'MNIQAEKIALLKLLLDTNNPEIIQSIKQVFEKEESSIWDNLTEDEKEEIQLGIANVENGNFTDYDSFIAKYRE' A
#
# COMPACT_ATOMS: atom_id res chain seq x y z
N MET A 1 9.85 -13.08 -26.86
CA MET A 1 8.50 -13.07 -26.25
C MET A 1 7.70 -11.96 -26.91
N ASN A 2 6.51 -12.24 -27.45
CA ASN A 2 5.65 -11.21 -28.04
C ASN A 2 4.67 -10.74 -26.96
N ILE A 3 4.92 -9.56 -26.39
CA ILE A 3 4.13 -9.01 -25.28
C ILE A 3 2.65 -8.84 -25.68
N GLN A 4 2.35 -8.47 -26.92
CA GLN A 4 0.96 -8.29 -27.37
C GLN A 4 0.21 -9.64 -27.42
N ALA A 5 0.88 -10.69 -27.87
CA ALA A 5 0.31 -12.03 -27.86
C ALA A 5 0.03 -12.51 -26.42
N GLU A 6 0.94 -12.22 -25.49
CA GLU A 6 0.80 -12.58 -24.08
C GLU A 6 -0.39 -11.85 -23.41
N LYS A 7 -0.54 -10.53 -23.66
CA LYS A 7 -1.67 -9.76 -23.14
C LYS A 7 -3.02 -10.31 -23.61
N ILE A 8 -3.11 -10.70 -24.89
CA ILE A 8 -4.33 -11.30 -25.45
C ILE A 8 -4.62 -12.65 -24.79
N ALA A 9 -3.60 -13.48 -24.54
CA ALA A 9 -3.77 -14.76 -23.88
C ALA A 9 -4.30 -14.59 -22.44
N LEU A 10 -3.74 -13.64 -21.68
CA LEU A 10 -4.20 -13.33 -20.32
C LEU A 10 -5.64 -12.81 -20.29
N LEU A 11 -6.03 -11.95 -21.23
CA LEU A 11 -7.41 -11.45 -21.32
C LEU A 11 -8.42 -12.58 -21.58
N LYS A 12 -8.06 -13.55 -22.44
CA LYS A 12 -8.94 -14.70 -22.69
C LYS A 12 -9.13 -15.55 -21.44
N LEU A 13 -8.04 -15.87 -20.73
CA LEU A 13 -8.12 -16.60 -19.47
C LEU A 13 -8.96 -15.86 -18.41
N LEU A 14 -8.88 -14.52 -18.38
CA LEU A 14 -9.68 -13.69 -17.47
C LEU A 14 -11.17 -13.70 -17.85
N LEU A 15 -11.50 -13.66 -19.14
CA LEU A 15 -12.89 -13.70 -19.61
C LEU A 15 -13.54 -15.08 -19.40
N ASP A 16 -12.75 -16.15 -19.48
CA ASP A 16 -13.25 -17.53 -19.33
C ASP A 16 -13.38 -17.97 -17.86
N THR A 17 -12.74 -17.27 -16.92
CA THR A 17 -12.82 -17.61 -15.49
C THR A 17 -14.05 -17.00 -14.82
N ASN A 18 -14.73 -17.80 -14.01
CA ASN A 18 -15.81 -17.35 -13.13
C ASN A 18 -15.42 -17.39 -11.65
N ASN A 19 -14.15 -17.71 -11.33
CA ASN A 19 -13.69 -17.78 -9.95
C ASN A 19 -13.43 -16.35 -9.42
N PRO A 20 -14.23 -15.86 -8.44
CA PRO A 20 -14.10 -14.49 -7.93
C PRO A 20 -12.75 -14.23 -7.26
N GLU A 21 -12.12 -15.23 -6.62
CA GLU A 21 -10.82 -15.08 -5.96
C GLU A 21 -9.69 -14.81 -6.96
N ILE A 22 -9.74 -15.47 -8.12
CA ILE A 22 -8.76 -15.26 -9.20
C ILE A 22 -8.91 -13.85 -9.77
N ILE A 23 -10.15 -13.41 -10.03
CA ILE A 23 -10.44 -12.08 -10.57
C ILE A 23 -9.97 -11.00 -9.58
N GLN A 24 -10.25 -11.16 -8.29
CA GLN A 24 -9.83 -10.22 -7.25
C GLN A 24 -8.31 -10.14 -7.12
N SER A 25 -7.62 -11.28 -7.18
CA SER A 25 -6.16 -11.31 -7.10
C SER A 25 -5.50 -10.58 -8.28
N ILE A 26 -6.02 -10.76 -9.50
CA ILE A 26 -5.55 -10.06 -10.69
C ILE A 26 -5.79 -8.55 -10.56
N LYS A 27 -6.97 -8.16 -10.07
CA LYS A 27 -7.31 -6.76 -9.81
C LYS A 27 -6.31 -6.11 -8.84
N GLN A 28 -5.97 -6.79 -7.75
CA GLN A 28 -4.97 -6.31 -6.78
C GLN A 28 -3.57 -6.15 -7.37
N VAL A 29 -3.17 -6.98 -8.33
CA VAL A 29 -1.87 -6.85 -9.01
C VAL A 29 -1.79 -5.52 -9.78
N PHE A 30 -2.88 -5.14 -10.46
CA PHE A 30 -2.95 -3.86 -11.17
C PHE A 30 -3.18 -2.66 -10.23
N GLU A 31 -3.98 -2.83 -9.17
CA GLU A 31 -4.20 -1.77 -8.16
C GLU A 31 -2.98 -1.52 -7.26
N LYS A 32 -2.11 -2.51 -7.06
CA LYS A 32 -0.81 -2.32 -6.38
C LYS A 32 0.16 -1.47 -7.20
N GLU A 33 0.00 -1.41 -8.52
CA GLU A 33 0.79 -0.51 -9.37
C GLU A 33 0.22 0.92 -9.38
N GLU A 34 -1.07 1.12 -9.09
CA GLU A 34 -1.72 2.44 -9.12
C GLU A 34 -1.95 3.09 -7.75
N SER A 35 -2.10 2.33 -6.66
CA SER A 35 -2.32 2.90 -5.32
C SER A 35 -1.06 2.80 -4.47
N SER A 36 -0.45 3.96 -4.20
CA SER A 36 0.46 4.09 -3.08
C SER A 36 -0.32 3.74 -1.80
N ILE A 37 0.33 3.18 -0.78
CA ILE A 37 -0.29 3.00 0.56
C ILE A 37 -0.94 4.31 1.02
N TRP A 38 -0.36 5.44 0.62
CA TRP A 38 -0.88 6.80 0.77
C TRP A 38 -2.31 7.00 0.26
N ASP A 39 -2.67 6.40 -0.86
CA ASP A 39 -3.98 6.60 -1.51
C ASP A 39 -5.11 5.84 -0.80
N ASN A 40 -4.75 4.89 0.07
CA ASN A 40 -5.69 4.11 0.87
C ASN A 40 -5.86 4.64 2.30
N LEU A 41 -5.12 5.70 2.68
CA LEU A 41 -5.25 6.35 3.99
C LEU A 41 -6.45 7.31 4.00
N THR A 42 -7.14 7.37 5.13
CA THR A 42 -8.12 8.42 5.44
C THR A 42 -7.43 9.79 5.53
N GLU A 43 -8.19 10.87 5.40
CA GLU A 43 -7.64 12.21 5.55
C GLU A 43 -7.05 12.43 6.95
N ASP A 44 -7.69 11.93 7.99
CA ASP A 44 -7.19 12.00 9.37
C ASP A 44 -5.82 11.30 9.52
N GLU A 45 -5.65 10.10 8.92
CA GLU A 45 -4.36 9.38 8.93
C GLU A 45 -3.27 10.13 8.16
N LYS A 46 -3.63 10.77 7.03
CA LYS A 46 -2.68 11.60 6.28
C LYS A 46 -2.27 12.85 7.07
N GLU A 47 -3.21 13.51 7.74
CA GLU A 47 -2.95 14.67 8.58
C GLU A 47 -2.03 14.30 9.77
N GLU A 48 -2.28 13.16 10.43
CA GLU A 48 -1.44 12.68 11.53
C GLU A 48 0.00 12.40 11.07
N ILE A 49 0.17 11.76 9.91
CA ILE A 49 1.50 11.50 9.33
C ILE A 49 2.21 12.81 8.98
N GLN A 50 1.51 13.77 8.36
CA GLN A 50 2.10 15.08 8.04
C GLN A 50 2.53 15.84 9.31
N LEU A 51 1.71 15.79 10.36
CA LEU A 51 2.05 16.38 11.66
C LEU A 51 3.27 15.70 12.29
N GLY A 52 3.36 14.37 12.21
CA GLY A 52 4.52 13.59 12.66
C GLY A 52 5.81 13.99 11.94
N ILE A 53 5.76 14.15 10.62
CA ILE A 53 6.91 14.61 9.81
C ILE A 53 7.33 16.01 10.25
N ALA A 54 6.39 16.95 10.36
CA ALA A 54 6.67 18.31 10.80
C ALA A 54 7.27 18.35 12.22
N ASN A 55 6.81 17.48 13.12
CA ASN A 55 7.38 17.35 14.46
C ASN A 55 8.84 16.89 14.41
N VAL A 56 9.16 15.87 13.59
CA VAL A 56 10.54 15.39 13.43
C VAL A 56 11.44 16.48 12.84
N GLU A 57 11.00 17.19 11.80
CA GLU A 57 11.74 18.29 11.18
C GLU A 57 12.03 19.44 12.17
N ASN A 58 11.09 19.72 13.06
CA ASN A 58 11.24 20.73 14.11
C ASN A 58 12.01 20.21 15.35
N GLY A 59 12.51 18.97 15.33
CA GLY A 59 13.21 18.36 16.47
C GLY A 59 12.30 17.94 17.63
N ASN A 60 10.98 17.98 17.43
CA ASN A 60 9.96 17.56 18.40
C ASN A 60 9.73 16.05 18.33
N PHE A 61 10.79 15.26 18.53
CA PHE A 61 10.70 13.81 18.60
C PHE A 61 11.46 13.29 19.82
N THR A 62 11.15 12.06 20.22
CA THR A 62 11.91 11.35 21.24
C THR A 62 12.35 10.01 20.67
N ASP A 63 13.54 9.57 21.04
CA ASP A 63 14.05 8.27 20.65
C ASP A 63 13.17 7.16 21.26
N TYR A 64 12.85 6.15 20.44
CA TYR A 64 11.92 5.10 20.83
C TYR A 64 12.46 4.26 21.99
N ASP A 65 13.73 3.87 21.94
CA ASP A 65 14.34 3.05 23.00
C ASP A 65 14.36 3.81 24.33
N SER A 66 14.68 5.10 24.28
CA SER A 66 14.65 6.01 25.43
C SER A 66 13.25 6.20 26.00
N PHE A 67 12.22 6.24 25.15
CA PHE A 67 10.83 6.34 25.56
C PHE A 67 10.33 5.05 26.22
N ILE A 68 10.55 3.90 25.58
CA ILE A 68 10.01 2.61 26.02
C ILE A 68 10.75 2.04 27.24
N ALA A 69 12.01 2.43 27.47
CA ALA A 69 12.78 2.04 28.65
C ALA A 69 12.08 2.43 29.97
N LYS A 70 11.26 3.49 29.97
CA LYS A 70 10.47 3.91 31.14
C LYS A 70 9.29 2.98 31.46
N TYR A 71 8.95 2.09 30.54
CA TYR A 71 7.79 1.18 30.61
C TYR A 71 8.17 -0.30 30.54
N ARG A 72 9.46 -0.62 30.36
CA ARG A 72 9.96 -1.99 30.54
C ARG A 72 10.38 -2.15 32.00
N GLU A 73 9.62 -2.94 32.75
CA GLU A 73 10.03 -3.46 34.07
C GLU A 73 11.19 -4.47 33.93
#